data_AF-A0A0Q9I251-F1
#
_entry.id   AF-A0A0Q9I251-F1
#
_cell.length_a   1.000
_cell.length_b   1.000
_cell.length_c   1.000
_cell.angle_alpha   90.00
_cell.angle_beta   90.00
_cell.angle_gamma   90.00
#
_symmetry.space_group_name_H-M   'P 1'
#
loop_
_entity.id
_entity.type
_entity.pdbx_description
1 polymer ?
#
loop_
_entity_poly.entity_id
_entity_poly.type
_entity_poly.pdbx_seq_one_letter_code
_entity_poly.pdbx_strand_id
1 'polypeptide(L)'
;MARGADGEMLERLIGFHERSQALEARKAFEKALAAAKAKIPVIVKNRQAMVGRQPYRHEDLAEIVRTITPILARNGLSYRFRSQTTGALVTVVCVISHRDGHSEENSLSASPDESGEKNSIQAIGSALTYLQRMTLKAALGLAASDDDDGQAAGSSALISRQQARELLDLIEEIGADKNALLQFFQIKGVTDLPAARFRQALTMLNSRRSN
;
A
#
# COMPACT_ATOMS: atom_id res chain seq x y z
N MET A 1 59.05 3.79 -23.29
CA MET A 1 58.26 2.77 -22.55
C MET A 1 57.79 3.26 -21.17
N ALA A 2 58.57 4.06 -20.43
CA ALA A 2 58.16 4.58 -19.10
C ALA A 2 56.88 5.45 -19.10
N ARG A 3 56.73 6.41 -20.04
CA ARG A 3 55.54 7.28 -20.11
C ARG A 3 54.20 6.55 -20.34
N GLY A 4 54.22 5.34 -20.89
CA GLY A 4 53.02 4.53 -21.10
C GLY A 4 52.57 3.82 -19.81
N ALA A 5 53.53 3.36 -19.01
CA ALA A 5 53.27 2.74 -17.70
C ALA A 5 52.71 3.74 -16.68
N ASP A 6 53.19 4.99 -16.72
CA ASP A 6 52.67 6.08 -15.86
C ASP A 6 51.21 6.45 -16.20
N GLY A 7 50.87 6.46 -17.49
CA GLY A 7 49.50 6.71 -17.97
C GLY A 7 48.53 5.59 -17.55
N GLU A 8 48.93 4.34 -17.74
CA GLU A 8 48.13 3.19 -17.32
C GLU A 8 47.93 3.14 -15.79
N MET A 9 48.96 3.49 -15.02
CA MET A 9 48.85 3.59 -13.56
C MET A 9 47.89 4.72 -13.15
N LEU A 10 47.95 5.88 -13.80
CA LEU A 10 47.05 7.01 -13.53
C LEU A 10 45.59 6.66 -13.85
N GLU A 11 45.32 6.03 -14.99
CA GLU A 11 43.98 5.54 -15.34
C GLU A 11 43.44 4.54 -14.31
N ARG A 12 44.28 3.60 -13.87
CA ARG A 12 43.91 2.63 -12.81
C ARG A 12 43.60 3.33 -11.47
N LEU A 13 44.37 4.35 -11.11
CA LEU A 13 44.16 5.14 -9.89
C LEU A 13 42.87 5.98 -9.97
N ILE A 14 42.61 6.64 -11.10
CA ILE A 14 41.35 7.37 -11.34
C ILE A 14 40.16 6.41 -11.26
N GLY A 15 40.22 5.28 -11.94
CA GLY A 15 39.14 4.28 -11.89
C GLY A 15 38.96 3.69 -10.48
N PHE A 16 40.02 3.49 -9.71
CA PHE A 16 39.91 3.10 -8.30
C PHE A 16 39.22 4.20 -7.47
N HIS A 17 39.60 5.46 -7.68
CA HIS A 17 39.02 6.60 -6.98
C HIS A 17 37.53 6.76 -7.29
N GLU A 18 37.12 6.69 -8.55
CA GLU A 18 35.72 6.76 -8.97
C GLU A 18 34.88 5.64 -8.34
N ARG A 19 35.39 4.39 -8.34
CA ARG A 19 34.72 3.26 -7.67
C ARG A 19 34.62 3.46 -6.17
N SER A 20 35.69 3.97 -5.54
CA SER A 20 35.68 4.27 -4.12
C SER A 20 34.66 5.35 -3.79
N GLN A 21 34.60 6.43 -4.56
CA GLN A 21 33.60 7.49 -4.40
C GLN A 21 32.18 6.97 -4.58
N ALA A 22 31.93 6.14 -5.60
CA ALA A 22 30.61 5.54 -5.84
C ALA A 22 30.17 4.63 -4.69
N LEU A 23 31.08 3.85 -4.11
CA LEU A 23 30.79 3.02 -2.93
C LEU A 23 30.46 3.87 -1.71
N GLU A 24 31.21 4.95 -1.46
CA GLU A 24 30.93 5.87 -0.36
C GLU A 24 29.59 6.59 -0.56
N ALA A 25 29.29 7.06 -1.77
CA ALA A 25 27.99 7.66 -2.10
C ALA A 25 26.82 6.70 -1.87
N ARG A 26 26.99 5.41 -2.23
CA ARG A 26 25.99 4.37 -1.98
C ARG A 26 25.79 4.13 -0.47
N LYS A 27 26.88 3.98 0.30
CA LYS A 27 26.79 3.82 1.76
C LYS A 27 26.09 5.03 2.42
N ALA A 28 26.41 6.24 1.97
CA ALA A 28 25.80 7.47 2.45
C ALA A 28 24.30 7.52 2.14
N PHE A 29 23.90 7.12 0.92
CA PHE A 29 22.50 6.98 0.53
C PHE A 29 21.75 5.98 1.42
N GLU A 30 22.27 4.78 1.60
CA GLU A 30 21.64 3.73 2.43
C GLU A 30 21.46 4.19 3.87
N LYS A 31 22.50 4.82 4.45
CA LYS A 31 22.44 5.39 5.79
C LYS A 31 21.38 6.49 5.89
N ALA A 32 21.33 7.40 4.92
CA ALA A 32 20.34 8.48 4.88
C ALA A 32 18.92 7.94 4.70
N LEU A 33 18.73 6.93 3.85
CA LEU A 33 17.44 6.30 3.59
C LEU A 33 16.93 5.59 4.84
N ALA A 34 17.77 4.80 5.50
CA ALA A 34 17.44 4.15 6.77
C ALA A 34 17.06 5.19 7.85
N ALA A 35 17.84 6.26 7.99
CA ALA A 35 17.58 7.33 8.96
C ALA A 35 16.31 8.13 8.66
N ALA A 36 15.98 8.31 7.38
CA ALA A 36 14.73 8.92 6.97
C ALA A 36 13.54 8.00 7.27
N LYS A 37 13.60 6.73 6.86
CA LYS A 37 12.53 5.74 7.07
C LYS A 37 12.19 5.57 8.55
N ALA A 38 13.18 5.56 9.43
CA ALA A 38 12.97 5.49 10.88
C ALA A 38 12.17 6.68 11.47
N LYS A 39 12.09 7.80 10.73
CA LYS A 39 11.41 9.03 11.16
C LYS A 39 10.10 9.28 10.41
N ILE A 40 9.81 8.53 9.35
CA ILE A 40 8.56 8.68 8.60
C ILE A 40 7.43 8.11 9.44
N PRO A 41 6.43 8.92 9.84
CA PRO A 41 5.29 8.44 10.59
C PRO A 41 4.34 7.65 9.67
N VAL A 42 3.34 7.02 10.28
CA VAL A 42 2.19 6.49 9.53
C VAL A 42 1.54 7.63 8.75
N ILE A 43 1.33 7.40 7.44
CA ILE A 43 0.70 8.38 6.54
C ILE A 43 -0.81 8.20 6.62
N VAL A 44 -1.52 9.30 6.86
CA VAL A 44 -2.96 9.27 7.10
C VAL A 44 -3.72 9.03 5.79
N LYS A 45 -4.64 8.07 5.79
CA LYS A 45 -5.60 7.84 4.70
C LYS A 45 -6.66 8.97 4.68
N ASN A 46 -6.42 10.01 3.88
CA ASN A 46 -7.24 11.24 3.80
C ASN A 46 -8.29 11.23 2.68
N ARG A 47 -8.32 10.19 1.83
CA ARG A 47 -9.29 10.01 0.75
C ARG A 47 -10.09 8.74 0.94
N GLN A 48 -11.27 8.74 0.32
CA GLN A 48 -12.15 7.58 0.21
C GLN A 48 -12.55 7.42 -1.26
N ALA A 49 -12.49 6.18 -1.75
CA ALA A 49 -12.95 5.77 -3.07
C ALA A 49 -13.82 4.53 -2.92
N MET A 50 -14.44 4.08 -4.01
CA MET A 50 -15.17 2.83 -4.07
C MET A 50 -14.39 1.83 -4.92
N VAL A 51 -14.16 0.64 -4.39
CA VAL A 51 -13.64 -0.51 -5.15
C VAL A 51 -14.78 -1.50 -5.28
N GLY A 52 -15.42 -1.52 -6.45
CA GLY A 52 -16.71 -2.18 -6.63
C GLY A 52 -17.78 -1.56 -5.72
N ARG A 53 -18.30 -2.35 -4.78
CA ARG A 53 -19.30 -1.89 -3.79
C ARG A 53 -18.72 -1.56 -2.42
N GLN A 54 -17.41 -1.72 -2.23
CA GLN A 54 -16.77 -1.53 -0.94
C GLN A 54 -16.06 -0.17 -0.86
N PRO A 55 -16.23 0.59 0.23
CA PRO A 55 -15.45 1.80 0.45
C PRO A 55 -13.98 1.44 0.73
N TYR A 56 -13.07 2.15 0.08
CA TYR A 56 -11.63 2.00 0.21
C TYR A 56 -11.00 3.34 0.59
N ARG A 57 -10.28 3.37 1.71
CA ARG A 57 -9.58 4.57 2.16
C ARG A 57 -8.11 4.53 1.74
N HIS A 58 -7.61 5.66 1.29
CA HIS A 58 -6.23 5.82 0.86
C HIS A 58 -5.70 7.22 1.12
N GLU A 59 -4.40 7.38 1.16
CA GLU A 59 -3.69 8.65 1.19
C GLU A 59 -3.49 9.19 -0.24
N ASP A 60 -3.70 10.49 -0.45
CA ASP A 60 -3.33 11.13 -1.70
C ASP A 60 -1.83 11.48 -1.78
N LEU A 61 -1.36 11.77 -2.98
CA LEU A 61 0.04 12.13 -3.21
C LEU A 61 0.45 13.35 -2.39
N ALA A 62 -0.43 14.35 -2.26
CA ALA A 62 -0.16 15.58 -1.51
C ALA A 62 0.13 15.29 -0.03
N GLU A 63 -0.65 14.41 0.60
CA GLU A 63 -0.46 14.02 1.99
C GLU A 63 0.84 13.24 2.21
N ILE A 64 1.16 12.31 1.30
CA ILE A 64 2.45 11.63 1.31
C ILE A 64 3.60 12.64 1.23
N VAL A 65 3.55 13.54 0.24
CA VAL A 65 4.59 14.54 -0.02
C VAL A 65 4.76 15.48 1.18
N ARG A 66 3.65 15.96 1.76
CA ARG A 66 3.66 16.83 2.95
C ARG A 66 4.35 16.15 4.13
N THR A 67 4.12 14.86 4.29
CA THR A 67 4.68 14.07 5.40
C THR A 67 6.17 13.78 5.21
N ILE A 68 6.57 13.32 4.04
CA ILE A 68 7.93 12.80 3.83
C ILE A 68 8.95 13.88 3.45
N THR A 69 8.57 14.91 2.71
CA THR A 69 9.50 15.92 2.17
C THR A 69 10.42 16.54 3.22
N PRO A 70 9.92 17.04 4.37
CA PRO A 70 10.81 17.61 5.39
C PRO A 70 11.75 16.56 6.00
N ILE A 71 11.36 15.29 6.03
CA ILE A 71 12.18 14.20 6.56
C ILE A 71 13.29 13.83 5.57
N LEU A 72 12.95 13.69 4.29
CA LEU A 72 13.92 13.42 3.23
C LEU A 72 14.96 14.55 3.15
N ALA A 73 14.51 15.79 3.11
CA ALA A 73 15.38 16.97 3.02
C ALA A 73 16.39 17.03 4.19
N ARG A 74 15.95 16.78 5.43
CA ARG A 74 16.84 16.73 6.61
C ARG A 74 17.93 15.65 6.51
N ASN A 75 17.62 14.54 5.84
CA ASN A 75 18.59 13.46 5.62
C ASN A 75 19.39 13.64 4.32
N GLY A 76 19.20 14.72 3.56
CA GLY A 76 19.91 14.96 2.30
C GLY A 76 19.39 14.13 1.12
N LEU A 77 18.15 13.66 1.23
CA LEU A 77 17.45 12.94 0.18
C LEU A 77 16.46 13.87 -0.52
N SER A 78 16.33 13.69 -1.82
CA SER A 78 15.29 14.29 -2.64
C SER A 78 14.66 13.24 -3.55
N TYR A 79 13.48 13.54 -4.08
CA TYR A 79 12.85 12.68 -5.08
C TYR A 79 12.39 13.52 -6.27
N ARG A 80 12.30 12.88 -7.43
CA ARG A 80 11.67 13.44 -8.63
C ARG A 80 10.92 12.36 -9.39
N PHE A 81 9.99 12.78 -10.23
CA PHE A 81 9.32 11.91 -11.16
C PHE A 81 9.76 12.22 -12.58
N ARG A 82 9.96 11.16 -13.37
CA ARG A 82 9.98 11.24 -14.83
C ARG A 82 8.78 10.46 -15.33
N SER A 83 8.16 10.92 -16.41
CA SER A 83 7.05 10.21 -17.03
C SER A 83 7.25 10.13 -18.53
N GLN A 84 6.88 8.99 -19.11
CA GLN A 84 6.81 8.80 -20.54
C GLN A 84 5.49 8.14 -20.92
N THR A 85 5.03 8.42 -22.13
CA THR A 85 3.89 7.72 -22.73
C THR A 85 4.41 6.98 -23.96
N THR A 86 4.17 5.67 -24.02
CA THR A 86 4.54 4.83 -25.17
C THR A 86 3.29 4.15 -25.69
N GLY A 87 2.78 4.61 -26.84
CA GLY A 87 1.47 4.20 -27.33
C GLY A 87 0.38 4.56 -26.32
N ALA A 88 -0.35 3.55 -25.84
CA ALA A 88 -1.40 3.71 -24.84
C ALA A 88 -0.92 3.49 -23.38
N LEU A 89 0.38 3.26 -23.13
CA LEU A 89 0.88 3.04 -21.76
C LEU A 89 1.53 4.30 -21.19
N VAL A 90 1.07 4.72 -20.03
CA VAL A 90 1.71 5.76 -19.19
C VAL A 90 2.69 5.07 -18.26
N THR A 91 3.93 5.52 -18.25
CA THR A 91 4.99 5.02 -17.36
C THR A 91 5.52 6.15 -16.49
N VAL A 92 5.65 5.89 -15.19
CA VAL A 92 6.28 6.81 -14.23
C VAL A 92 7.50 6.14 -13.64
N VAL A 93 8.59 6.90 -13.59
CA VAL A 93 9.82 6.55 -12.89
C VAL A 93 9.96 7.49 -11.70
N CYS A 94 10.00 6.96 -10.47
CA CYS A 94 10.39 7.70 -9.29
C CYS A 94 11.88 7.53 -9.08
N VAL A 95 12.60 8.64 -8.90
CA VAL A 95 14.04 8.64 -8.64
C VAL A 95 14.28 9.27 -7.28
N ILE A 96 14.91 8.53 -6.36
CA ILE A 96 15.39 9.05 -5.08
C ILE A 96 16.87 9.35 -5.23
N SER A 97 17.32 10.53 -4.82
CA SER A 97 18.71 10.97 -4.96
C SER A 97 19.23 11.49 -3.62
N HIS A 98 20.46 11.10 -3.27
CA HIS A 98 21.20 11.64 -2.14
C HIS A 98 22.15 12.75 -2.59
N ARG A 99 22.36 13.75 -1.73
CA ARG A 99 23.28 14.87 -1.98
C ARG A 99 24.71 14.46 -2.33
N ASP A 100 25.15 13.27 -1.89
CA ASP A 100 26.51 12.76 -2.15
C ASP A 100 26.61 12.00 -3.49
N GLY A 101 25.59 12.07 -4.34
CA GLY A 101 25.68 11.67 -5.75
C GLY A 101 25.13 10.29 -6.11
N HIS A 102 24.63 9.51 -5.15
CA HIS A 102 23.96 8.24 -5.44
C HIS A 102 22.44 8.43 -5.63
N SER A 103 21.85 7.64 -6.52
CA SER A 103 20.40 7.62 -6.75
C SER A 103 19.91 6.23 -7.10
N GLU A 104 18.69 5.92 -6.68
CA GLU A 104 17.96 4.71 -7.06
C GLU A 104 16.64 5.09 -7.71
N GLU A 105 16.13 4.21 -8.57
CA GLU A 105 14.86 4.42 -9.25
C GLU A 105 14.02 3.16 -9.33
N ASN A 106 12.70 3.36 -9.36
CA ASN A 106 11.73 2.34 -9.69
C ASN A 106 10.68 2.91 -10.64
N SER A 107 9.97 2.02 -11.33
CA SER A 107 8.98 2.43 -12.31
C SER A 107 7.74 1.56 -12.28
N LEU A 108 6.61 2.17 -12.63
CA LEU A 108 5.35 1.48 -12.89
C LEU A 108 4.71 2.02 -14.16
N SER A 109 4.01 1.14 -14.86
CA SER A 109 3.28 1.47 -16.08
C SER A 109 1.82 1.05 -15.96
N ALA A 110 0.92 1.84 -16.52
CA ALA A 110 -0.50 1.52 -16.61
C ALA A 110 -1.13 2.19 -17.84
N SER A 111 -2.26 1.65 -18.30
CA SER A 111 -3.11 2.34 -19.26
C SER A 111 -3.73 3.60 -18.63
N PRO A 112 -4.15 4.59 -19.45
CA PRO A 112 -4.99 5.69 -19.00
C PRO A 112 -6.19 5.18 -18.20
N ASP A 113 -6.57 5.94 -17.20
CA ASP A 113 -7.70 5.61 -16.35
C ASP A 113 -9.01 6.08 -17.00
N GLU A 114 -9.65 5.18 -17.74
CA GLU A 114 -10.91 5.39 -18.45
C GLU A 114 -12.15 5.23 -17.56
N SER A 115 -11.98 5.23 -16.23
CA SER A 115 -13.13 5.16 -15.32
C SER A 115 -13.94 6.47 -15.32
N GLY A 116 -15.26 6.33 -15.30
CA GLY A 116 -16.21 7.44 -15.30
C GLY A 116 -16.26 8.19 -16.64
N GLU A 117 -16.64 9.46 -16.61
CA GLU A 117 -16.80 10.32 -17.80
C GLU A 117 -15.54 11.16 -18.08
N LYS A 118 -14.36 10.53 -18.01
CA LYS A 118 -13.08 11.22 -18.23
C LYS A 118 -12.77 11.36 -19.72
N ASN A 119 -12.30 12.54 -20.12
CA ASN A 119 -11.67 12.69 -21.43
C ASN A 119 -10.25 12.10 -21.43
N SER A 120 -9.64 11.92 -22.61
CA SER A 120 -8.33 11.30 -22.77
C SER A 120 -7.22 11.95 -21.93
N ILE A 121 -7.19 13.29 -21.84
CA ILE A 121 -6.19 14.03 -21.05
C ILE A 121 -6.39 13.77 -19.55
N GLN A 122 -7.65 13.77 -19.08
CA GLN A 122 -7.99 13.47 -17.69
C GLN A 122 -7.65 12.02 -17.32
N ALA A 123 -7.88 11.06 -18.23
CA ALA A 123 -7.54 9.67 -18.03
C ALA A 123 -6.02 9.47 -17.87
N ILE A 124 -5.20 10.14 -18.70
CA ILE A 124 -3.74 10.14 -18.58
C ILE A 124 -3.30 10.81 -17.26
N GLY A 125 -3.85 11.97 -16.92
CA GLY A 125 -3.51 12.69 -15.69
C GLY A 125 -3.85 11.92 -14.41
N SER A 126 -4.98 11.20 -14.42
CA SER A 126 -5.38 10.31 -13.32
C SER A 126 -4.39 9.15 -13.15
N ALA A 127 -4.03 8.48 -14.25
CA ALA A 127 -3.02 7.41 -14.25
C ALA A 127 -1.65 7.93 -13.78
N LEU A 128 -1.21 9.10 -14.26
CA LEU A 128 0.05 9.73 -13.86
C LEU A 128 0.11 9.97 -12.34
N THR A 129 -0.93 10.58 -11.78
CA THR A 129 -0.99 10.87 -10.33
C THR A 129 -0.99 9.60 -9.49
N TYR A 130 -1.72 8.58 -9.93
CA TYR A 130 -1.75 7.28 -9.27
C TYR A 130 -0.39 6.60 -9.29
N LEU A 131 0.27 6.54 -10.46
CA LEU A 131 1.57 5.93 -10.64
C LEU A 131 2.68 6.66 -9.86
N GLN A 132 2.65 8.00 -9.81
CA GLN A 132 3.55 8.79 -8.96
C GLN A 132 3.43 8.41 -7.48
N ARG A 133 2.21 8.29 -6.97
CA ARG A 133 1.97 7.83 -5.60
C ARG A 133 2.53 6.42 -5.37
N MET A 134 2.20 5.48 -6.23
CA MET A 134 2.59 4.07 -6.05
C MET A 134 4.11 3.87 -6.15
N THR A 135 4.75 4.51 -7.13
CA THR A 135 6.21 4.45 -7.30
C THR A 135 6.93 5.07 -6.12
N LEU A 136 6.49 6.24 -5.62
CA LEU A 136 7.09 6.88 -4.44
C LEU A 136 6.94 6.03 -3.18
N LYS A 137 5.76 5.43 -2.96
CA LYS A 137 5.56 4.49 -1.84
C LYS A 137 6.51 3.30 -1.92
N ALA A 138 6.62 2.70 -3.10
CA ALA A 138 7.51 1.56 -3.32
C ALA A 138 8.98 1.94 -3.16
N ALA A 139 9.41 3.10 -3.68
CA ALA A 139 10.80 3.58 -3.57
C ALA A 139 11.23 3.81 -2.11
N LEU A 140 10.32 4.28 -1.27
CA LEU A 140 10.59 4.53 0.15
C LEU A 140 10.25 3.33 1.04
N GLY A 141 9.70 2.25 0.48
CA GLY A 141 9.20 1.09 1.21
C GLY A 141 8.15 1.48 2.26
N LEU A 142 7.25 2.41 1.91
CA LEU A 142 6.14 2.83 2.75
C LEU A 142 5.06 1.73 2.67
N ALA A 143 4.84 1.06 3.80
CA ALA A 143 3.63 0.26 3.95
C ALA A 143 2.42 1.19 3.80
N ALA A 144 1.36 0.74 3.14
CA ALA A 144 0.05 1.30 3.42
C ALA A 144 -0.12 1.18 4.95
N SER A 145 -0.49 2.27 5.62
CA SER A 145 -0.71 2.35 7.07
C SER A 145 -1.20 1.02 7.66
N ASP A 146 -0.75 0.69 8.87
CA ASP A 146 -1.23 -0.43 9.68
C ASP A 146 -2.60 -0.93 9.23
N ASP A 147 -2.61 -2.20 8.87
CA ASP A 147 -3.70 -2.95 8.30
C ASP A 147 -4.91 -2.93 9.25
N ASP A 148 -5.66 -1.82 9.29
CA ASP A 148 -7.03 -1.80 9.80
C ASP A 148 -7.95 -2.64 8.90
N ASP A 149 -7.49 -3.03 7.69
CA ASP A 149 -8.14 -4.07 6.89
C ASP A 149 -7.86 -5.48 7.47
N GLY A 150 -6.91 -5.62 8.40
CA GLY A 150 -6.65 -6.81 9.21
C GLY A 150 -7.72 -7.08 10.27
N GLN A 151 -8.59 -6.11 10.58
CA GLN A 151 -9.83 -6.37 11.35
C GLN A 151 -10.98 -6.87 10.45
N ALA A 152 -10.86 -6.73 9.11
CA ALA A 152 -11.84 -7.24 8.15
C ALA A 152 -11.42 -8.59 7.54
N ALA A 153 -10.14 -8.95 7.59
CA ALA A 153 -9.62 -10.25 7.14
C ALA A 153 -9.60 -11.31 8.26
N GLY A 154 -10.66 -11.36 9.07
CA GLY A 154 -11.02 -12.59 9.74
C GLY A 154 -11.58 -13.57 8.71
N SER A 155 -10.71 -14.31 8.02
CA SER A 155 -11.05 -15.59 7.41
C SER A 155 -11.37 -16.61 8.52
N SER A 156 -12.39 -16.29 9.32
CA SER A 156 -13.04 -17.27 10.17
C SER A 156 -13.71 -18.23 9.21
N ALA A 157 -13.31 -19.50 9.28
CA ALA A 157 -14.11 -20.59 8.74
C ALA A 157 -15.58 -20.31 9.05
N LEU A 158 -16.45 -20.44 8.05
CA LEU A 158 -17.89 -20.33 8.27
C LEU A 158 -18.33 -21.47 9.19
N ILE A 159 -19.46 -21.29 9.87
CA ILE A 159 -20.04 -22.35 10.68
C ILE A 159 -20.26 -23.63 9.84
N SER A 160 -20.09 -24.79 10.47
CA SER A 160 -20.37 -26.07 9.80
C SER A 160 -21.86 -26.22 9.48
N ARG A 161 -22.22 -27.14 8.57
CA ARG A 161 -23.62 -27.46 8.28
C ARG A 161 -24.39 -27.90 9.54
N GLN A 162 -23.71 -28.55 10.48
CA GLN A 162 -24.29 -28.98 11.75
C GLN A 162 -24.60 -27.78 12.64
N GLN A 163 -23.66 -26.83 12.76
CA GLN A 163 -23.85 -25.60 13.53
C GLN A 163 -24.94 -24.70 12.91
N ALA A 164 -25.02 -24.64 11.58
CA ALA A 164 -26.09 -23.89 10.90
C ALA A 164 -27.47 -24.49 11.21
N ARG A 165 -27.56 -25.82 11.25
CA ARG A 165 -28.79 -26.54 11.62
C ARG A 165 -29.18 -26.27 13.06
N GLU A 166 -28.23 -26.32 13.99
CA GLU A 166 -28.45 -26.02 15.41
C GLU A 166 -29.02 -24.61 15.63
N LEU A 167 -28.53 -23.60 14.90
CA LEU A 167 -29.08 -22.25 14.97
C LEU A 167 -30.49 -22.15 14.38
N LEU A 168 -30.76 -22.85 13.27
CA LEU A 168 -32.08 -22.85 12.64
C LEU A 168 -33.11 -23.53 13.53
N ASP A 169 -32.77 -24.69 14.10
CA ASP A 169 -33.62 -25.42 15.04
C ASP A 169 -33.92 -24.56 16.28
N LEU A 170 -32.91 -23.87 16.83
CA LEU A 170 -33.10 -22.97 17.98
C LEU A 170 -33.96 -21.75 17.64
N ILE A 171 -33.81 -21.18 16.44
CA ILE A 171 -34.64 -20.06 15.96
C ILE A 171 -36.10 -20.49 15.86
N GLU A 172 -36.38 -21.67 15.30
CA GLU A 172 -37.72 -22.23 15.20
C GLU A 172 -38.31 -22.54 16.58
N GLU A 173 -37.54 -23.17 17.46
CA GLU A 173 -37.97 -23.56 18.81
C GLU A 173 -38.43 -22.36 19.64
N ILE A 174 -37.72 -21.24 19.58
CA ILE A 174 -38.02 -20.04 20.38
C ILE A 174 -38.85 -19.00 19.63
N GLY A 175 -39.26 -19.29 18.38
CA GLY A 175 -39.97 -18.34 17.52
C GLY A 175 -39.20 -17.04 17.25
N ALA A 176 -37.86 -17.09 17.21
CA ALA A 176 -37.04 -15.91 16.99
C ALA A 176 -37.14 -15.43 15.53
N ASP A 177 -37.01 -14.11 15.34
CA ASP A 177 -36.94 -13.55 14.00
C ASP A 177 -35.55 -13.82 13.38
N LYS A 178 -35.54 -14.75 12.42
CA LYS A 178 -34.37 -15.06 11.59
C LYS A 178 -33.80 -13.83 10.90
N ASN A 179 -34.63 -12.92 10.41
CA ASN A 179 -34.16 -11.72 9.70
C ASN A 179 -33.43 -10.76 10.64
N ALA A 180 -33.88 -10.63 11.89
CA ALA A 180 -33.18 -9.86 12.90
C ALA A 180 -31.78 -10.42 13.19
N LEU A 181 -31.62 -11.76 13.21
CA LEU A 181 -30.32 -12.41 13.34
C LEU A 181 -29.41 -12.11 12.14
N LEU A 182 -29.94 -12.26 10.91
CA LEU A 182 -29.19 -11.97 9.68
C LEU A 182 -28.74 -10.51 9.62
N GLN A 183 -29.61 -9.57 10.00
CA GLN A 183 -29.31 -8.14 10.03
C GLN A 183 -28.28 -7.79 11.10
N PHE A 184 -28.40 -8.36 12.31
CA PHE A 184 -27.47 -8.12 13.41
C PHE A 184 -26.04 -8.55 13.07
N PHE A 185 -25.88 -9.71 12.43
CA PHE A 185 -24.58 -10.21 12.00
C PHE A 185 -24.15 -9.72 10.60
N GLN A 186 -25.01 -8.97 9.90
CA GLN A 186 -24.80 -8.48 8.53
C GLN A 186 -24.50 -9.58 7.51
N ILE A 187 -25.22 -10.70 7.62
CA ILE A 187 -25.06 -11.91 6.79
C ILE A 187 -26.30 -12.14 5.91
N LYS A 188 -26.13 -12.83 4.76
CA LYS A 188 -27.24 -13.11 3.82
C LYS A 188 -27.96 -14.41 4.16
N GLY A 189 -27.26 -15.38 4.71
CA GLY A 189 -27.80 -16.63 5.22
C GLY A 189 -27.12 -17.06 6.51
N VAL A 190 -27.78 -17.93 7.29
CA VAL A 190 -27.25 -18.45 8.56
C VAL A 190 -25.92 -19.18 8.34
N THR A 191 -25.74 -19.83 7.20
CA THR A 191 -24.48 -20.49 6.80
C THR A 191 -23.32 -19.53 6.56
N ASP A 192 -23.60 -18.24 6.35
CA ASP A 192 -22.57 -17.22 6.16
C ASP A 192 -22.07 -16.65 7.50
N LEU A 193 -22.54 -17.19 8.64
CA LEU A 193 -22.07 -16.80 9.96
C LEU A 193 -20.62 -17.27 10.15
N PRO A 194 -19.69 -16.38 10.55
CA PRO A 194 -18.35 -16.77 10.97
C PRO A 194 -18.39 -17.73 12.17
N ALA A 195 -17.66 -18.85 12.14
CA ALA A 195 -17.58 -19.81 13.24
C ALA A 195 -17.17 -19.17 14.57
N ALA A 196 -16.30 -18.15 14.53
CA ALA A 196 -15.93 -17.37 15.71
C ALA A 196 -17.13 -16.69 16.40
N ARG A 197 -18.20 -16.37 15.67
CA ARG A 197 -19.41 -15.71 16.16
C ARG A 197 -20.54 -16.69 16.52
N PHE A 198 -20.34 -18.00 16.37
CA PHE A 198 -21.34 -19.02 16.67
C PHE A 198 -21.82 -18.98 18.13
N ARG A 199 -20.89 -18.91 19.10
CA ARG A 199 -21.23 -18.82 20.54
C ARG A 199 -21.99 -17.54 20.88
N GLN A 200 -21.68 -16.44 20.20
CA GLN A 200 -22.37 -15.16 20.37
C GLN A 200 -23.82 -15.27 19.88
N ALA A 201 -24.05 -15.90 18.73
CA ALA A 201 -25.40 -16.16 18.22
C ALA A 201 -26.22 -17.05 19.16
N LEU A 202 -25.63 -18.13 19.71
CA LEU A 202 -26.30 -18.97 20.70
C LEU A 202 -26.67 -18.21 21.97
N THR A 203 -25.78 -17.35 22.48
CA THR A 203 -26.03 -16.56 23.68
C THR A 203 -27.18 -15.57 23.46
N MET A 204 -27.20 -14.91 22.28
CA MET A 204 -28.24 -13.97 21.91
C MET A 204 -29.62 -14.62 21.72
N LEU A 205 -29.67 -15.85 21.18
CA LEU A 205 -30.93 -16.59 21.03
C LEU A 205 -31.41 -17.12 22.39
N ASN A 206 -30.51 -17.65 23.22
CA ASN A 206 -30.88 -18.15 24.55
C ASN A 206 -31.28 -17.05 25.53
N SER A 207 -30.79 -15.82 25.39
CA SER A 207 -31.28 -14.71 26.23
C SER A 207 -32.76 -14.40 26.00
N ARG A 208 -33.30 -14.75 24.82
CA ARG A 208 -34.73 -14.65 24.51
C ARG A 208 -35.56 -15.83 25.03
N ARG A 209 -34.94 -16.90 25.55
CA ARG A 209 -35.66 -17.96 26.30
C ARG A 209 -36.03 -17.54 27.72
N SER A 210 -35.37 -16.51 28.26
CA SER A 210 -35.51 -16.07 29.66
C SER A 210 -36.46 -14.87 29.83
N ASN A 211 -37.11 -14.44 28.75
CA ASN A 211 -38.21 -13.46 28.72
C ASN A 211 -39.44 -14.12 28.13
#